data_AF-A0A7X8RDY2-F1
#
_entry.id   AF-A0A7X8RDY2-F1
#
_cell.length_a   1.000
_cell.length_b   1.000
_cell.length_c   1.000
_cell.angle_alpha   90.00
_cell.angle_beta   90.00
_cell.angle_gamma   90.00
#
_symmetry.space_group_name_H-M   'P 1'
#
loop_
_entity.id
_entity.type
_entity.pdbx_description
1 polymer ?
#
loop_
_entity_poly.entity_id
_entity_poly.type
_entity_poly.pdbx_seq_one_letter_code
_entity_poly.pdbx_strand_id
1 'polypeptide(L)'
;MEFSLFVISKEEIDEATIMDFEREKVFIRPFMDENIEVEMTGHFYYEISNESSSSSNVNPYNRIEEVHDVLKTIYELGSFKLILLDEEKNIQDLLEQEDGNIEKAFASLPQEKISMDTLLERYPHMIDTNRMYIID
;
A
#
# COMPACT_ATOMS: atom_id res chain seq x y z
N MET A 1 12.95 -5.14 -10.53
CA MET A 1 12.17 -5.74 -9.44
C MET A 1 11.01 -4.82 -9.24
N GLU A 2 9.82 -5.29 -9.58
CA GLU A 2 8.58 -4.56 -9.38
C GLU A 2 7.83 -5.20 -8.22
N PHE A 3 7.07 -4.41 -7.49
CA PHE A 3 6.17 -4.92 -6.46
C PHE A 3 4.89 -4.09 -6.41
N SER A 4 3.81 -4.68 -5.95
CA SER A 4 2.58 -3.96 -5.61
C SER A 4 2.72 -3.33 -4.23
N LEU A 5 2.33 -2.06 -4.11
CA LEU A 5 2.37 -1.30 -2.86
C LEU A 5 0.96 -0.95 -2.42
N PHE A 6 0.55 -1.45 -1.26
CA PHE A 6 -0.76 -1.17 -0.68
C PHE A 6 -0.64 -0.47 0.66
N VAL A 7 -1.60 0.40 0.93
CA VAL A 7 -1.76 1.11 2.19
C VAL A 7 -3.14 0.83 2.77
N ILE A 8 -3.18 0.61 4.08
CA ILE A 8 -4.42 0.51 4.85
C ILE A 8 -4.41 1.60 5.92
N SER A 9 -5.37 2.52 5.87
CA SER A 9 -5.53 3.61 6.83
C SER A 9 -6.90 3.55 7.52
N LYS A 10 -7.03 4.21 8.67
CA LYS A 10 -8.34 4.41 9.32
C LYS A 10 -9.06 5.66 8.83
N GLU A 11 -8.28 6.65 8.40
CA GLU A 11 -8.77 7.89 7.84
C GLU A 11 -8.67 7.85 6.32
N GLU A 12 -9.65 8.44 5.65
CA GLU A 12 -9.68 8.56 4.19
C GLU A 12 -8.65 9.59 3.73
N ILE A 13 -7.89 9.28 2.68
CA ILE A 13 -7.04 10.27 2.01
C ILE A 13 -7.96 11.15 1.16
N ASP A 14 -7.95 12.47 1.40
CA ASP A 14 -8.83 13.38 0.68
C ASP A 14 -8.47 13.45 -0.82
N GLU A 15 -9.50 13.68 -1.64
CA GLU A 15 -9.36 13.70 -3.10
C GLU A 15 -8.37 14.77 -3.60
N ALA A 16 -8.27 15.91 -2.92
CA ALA A 16 -7.36 16.98 -3.32
C ALA A 16 -5.89 16.55 -3.14
N THR A 17 -5.58 15.92 -2.01
CA THR A 17 -4.27 15.30 -1.75
C THR A 17 -3.93 14.25 -2.80
N ILE A 18 -4.87 13.35 -3.14
CA ILE A 18 -4.68 12.34 -4.20
C ILE A 18 -4.34 13.04 -5.53
N MET A 19 -5.11 14.06 -5.92
CA MET A 19 -4.90 14.78 -7.17
C MET A 19 -3.56 15.52 -7.22
N ASP A 20 -3.04 16.00 -6.09
CA ASP A 20 -1.74 16.66 -6.03
C ASP A 20 -0.60 15.66 -6.32
N PHE A 21 -0.66 14.45 -5.76
CA PHE A 21 0.30 13.39 -6.08
C PHE A 21 0.17 12.86 -7.52
N GLU A 22 -1.04 12.81 -8.08
CA GLU A 22 -1.22 12.41 -9.47
C GLU A 22 -0.52 13.37 -10.44
N ARG A 23 -0.45 14.67 -10.12
CA ARG A 23 0.34 15.66 -10.90
C ARG A 23 1.84 15.35 -10.85
N GLU A 24 2.30 14.78 -9.74
CA GLU A 24 3.65 14.26 -9.56
C GLU A 24 3.82 12.84 -10.11
N LYS A 25 2.80 12.31 -10.81
CA LYS A 25 2.77 10.95 -11.37
C LYS A 25 2.94 9.84 -10.33
N VAL A 26 2.48 10.09 -9.10
CA VAL A 26 2.22 9.05 -8.12
C VAL A 26 0.70 8.92 -8.02
N PHE A 27 0.18 7.76 -8.39
CA PHE A 27 -1.24 7.46 -8.49
C PHE A 27 -1.67 6.68 -7.25
N ILE A 28 -2.64 7.22 -6.52
CA ILE A 28 -3.25 6.56 -5.37
C ILE A 28 -4.66 6.16 -5.78
N ARG A 29 -4.92 4.86 -5.83
CA ARG A 29 -6.20 4.30 -6.27
C ARG A 29 -6.83 3.53 -5.12
N PRO A 30 -8.12 3.74 -4.81
CA PRO A 30 -8.84 2.85 -3.92
C PRO A 30 -8.74 1.42 -4.44
N PHE A 31 -8.31 0.50 -3.59
CA PHE A 31 -8.28 -0.92 -3.90
C PHE A 31 -9.55 -1.56 -3.35
N MET A 32 -10.54 -1.71 -4.21
CA MET A 32 -11.77 -2.45 -3.94
C MET A 32 -11.96 -3.46 -5.06
N ASP A 33 -11.54 -4.71 -4.84
CA ASP A 33 -11.92 -5.83 -5.72
C ASP A 33 -13.44 -6.07 -5.57
N GLU A 34 -14.12 -6.37 -6.67
CA GLU A 34 -15.58 -6.54 -6.73
C GLU A 34 -16.09 -7.68 -5.82
N ASN A 35 -15.20 -8.55 -5.34
CA ASN A 35 -15.50 -9.64 -4.41
C ASN A 35 -15.25 -9.30 -2.93
N ILE A 36 -14.82 -8.07 -2.62
CA ILE A 36 -14.60 -7.64 -1.24
C ILE A 36 -15.95 -7.26 -0.64
N GLU A 37 -16.42 -7.98 0.37
CA GLU A 37 -17.50 -7.52 1.23
C GLU A 37 -17.00 -6.29 2.02
N VAL A 38 -17.24 -5.09 1.47
CA VAL A 38 -16.82 -3.78 2.02
C VAL A 38 -17.51 -3.46 3.36
N GLU A 39 -18.60 -4.16 3.68
CA GLU A 39 -19.34 -3.92 4.91
C GLU A 39 -18.55 -4.47 6.11
N MET A 40 -17.90 -3.58 6.89
CA MET A 40 -17.65 -3.67 8.36
C MET A 40 -16.21 -3.41 8.87
N THR A 41 -15.23 -3.06 8.04
CA THR A 41 -13.84 -3.00 8.52
C THR A 41 -13.40 -1.68 9.18
N GLY A 42 -14.02 -0.56 8.80
CA GLY A 42 -13.62 0.77 9.29
C GLY A 42 -12.22 1.21 8.83
N HIS A 43 -11.70 0.59 7.76
CA HIS A 43 -10.42 0.92 7.14
C HIS A 43 -10.59 1.24 5.66
N PHE A 44 -9.72 2.09 5.13
CA PHE A 44 -9.59 2.44 3.72
C PHE A 44 -8.36 1.74 3.14
N TYR A 45 -8.50 1.23 1.91
CA TYR A 45 -7.48 0.44 1.22
C TYR A 45 -7.09 1.15 -0.06
N TYR A 46 -5.79 1.37 -0.23
CA TYR A 46 -5.24 2.06 -1.39
C TYR A 46 -4.12 1.26 -2.01
N GLU A 47 -4.06 1.25 -3.33
CA GLU A 47 -2.89 0.87 -4.10
C GLU A 47 -2.16 2.15 -4.54
N ILE A 48 -0.85 2.18 -4.34
CA ILE A 48 0.01 3.29 -4.78
C ILE A 48 0.83 2.79 -5.96
N SER A 49 0.83 3.54 -7.05
CA SER A 49 1.65 3.27 -8.23
C SER A 49 2.37 4.53 -8.71
N ASN A 50 3.55 4.37 -9.31
CA ASN A 50 4.31 5.47 -9.92
C ASN A 50 4.33 5.41 -11.46
N GLU A 51 3.50 4.52 -12.03
CA GLU A 51 3.33 4.37 -13.47
C GLU A 51 1.89 4.70 -13.87
N SER A 52 1.73 5.40 -14.99
CA SER A 52 0.41 5.84 -15.48
C SER A 52 -0.40 4.73 -16.13
N SER A 53 0.25 3.59 -16.45
CA SER A 53 -0.44 2.40 -16.94
C SER A 53 -1.21 1.73 -15.82
N SER A 54 -2.25 0.98 -16.19
CA SER A 54 -3.00 0.06 -15.31
C SER A 54 -2.15 -1.11 -14.78
N SER A 55 -0.83 -0.93 -14.66
CA SER A 55 0.08 -1.88 -14.06
C SER A 55 -0.01 -1.74 -12.53
N SER A 56 -0.47 -2.81 -11.88
CA SER A 56 -0.52 -2.99 -10.42
C SER A 56 0.86 -3.09 -9.75
N ASN A 57 1.91 -2.80 -10.52
CA ASN A 57 3.30 -3.04 -10.19
C ASN A 57 4.05 -1.72 -10.25
N VAL A 58 4.81 -1.45 -9.20
CA VAL A 58 5.59 -0.23 -9.02
C VAL A 58 7.06 -0.59 -9.18
N ASN A 59 7.81 0.20 -9.96
CA ASN A 59 9.26 0.17 -9.86
C ASN A 59 9.67 0.97 -8.61
N PRO A 60 10.18 0.33 -7.56
CA PRO A 60 10.34 0.97 -6.26
C PRO A 60 11.51 1.95 -6.21
N TYR A 61 12.35 1.93 -7.23
CA TYR A 61 13.47 2.87 -7.39
C TYR A 61 13.08 4.13 -8.15
N ASN A 62 11.87 4.17 -8.73
CA ASN A 62 11.35 5.36 -9.38
C ASN A 62 10.58 6.20 -8.35
N ARG A 63 10.77 7.51 -8.39
CA ARG A 63 10.03 8.48 -7.57
C ARG A 63 10.07 8.19 -6.07
N ILE A 64 11.24 7.78 -5.57
CA ILE A 64 11.43 7.42 -4.16
C ILE A 64 11.02 8.59 -3.25
N GLU A 65 11.42 9.82 -3.58
CA GLU A 65 11.11 11.01 -2.79
C GLU A 65 9.59 11.28 -2.76
N GLU A 66 8.91 11.18 -3.90
CA GLU A 66 7.46 11.38 -3.97
C GLU A 66 6.69 10.26 -3.25
N VAL A 67 7.14 9.00 -3.34
CA VAL A 67 6.55 7.90 -2.56
C VAL A 67 6.78 8.12 -1.05
N HIS A 68 7.96 8.61 -0.66
CA HIS A 68 8.22 8.97 0.73
C HIS A 68 7.27 10.07 1.22
N ASP A 69 7.00 11.06 0.39
CA ASP A 69 6.08 12.15 0.74
C ASP A 69 4.63 11.67 0.84
N VAL A 70 4.18 10.77 -0.06
CA VAL A 70 2.88 10.08 0.09
C VAL A 70 2.78 9.37 1.43
N LEU A 71 3.78 8.56 1.79
CA LEU A 71 3.76 7.80 3.04
C LEU A 71 3.76 8.73 4.26
N LYS A 72 4.46 9.87 4.22
CA LYS A 72 4.41 10.89 5.29
C LYS A 72 3.04 11.53 5.40
N THR A 73 2.44 11.93 4.29
CA THR A 73 1.10 12.51 4.29
C THR A 73 0.07 11.53 4.86
N ILE A 74 0.17 10.24 4.52
CA ILE A 74 -0.68 9.21 5.12
C ILE A 74 -0.42 9.10 6.63
N TYR A 75 0.83 9.14 7.06
CA TYR A 75 1.20 9.10 8.48
C TYR A 75 0.66 10.31 9.28
N GLU A 76 0.57 11.48 8.66
CA GLU A 76 -0.01 12.68 9.28
C GLU A 76 -1.53 12.53 9.55
N LEU A 77 -2.23 11.69 8.78
CA LEU A 77 -3.62 11.32 9.06
C LEU A 77 -3.73 10.34 10.23
N GLY A 78 -2.67 9.57 10.49
CA GLY A 78 -2.54 8.69 11.63
C GLY A 78 -1.79 7.40 11.29
N SER A 79 -1.84 6.46 12.23
CA SER A 79 -1.26 5.13 12.03
C SER A 79 -1.81 4.43 10.79
N PHE A 80 -0.95 3.75 10.04
CA PHE A 80 -1.33 3.02 8.85
C PHE A 80 -0.56 1.69 8.75
N LYS A 81 -1.00 0.84 7.83
CA LYS A 81 -0.29 -0.39 7.46
C LYS A 81 0.19 -0.27 6.03
N LEU A 82 1.42 -0.69 5.77
CA LEU A 82 2.01 -0.78 4.44
C LEU A 82 2.19 -2.25 4.08
N ILE A 83 1.76 -2.65 2.90
CA ILE A 83 1.94 -4.00 2.37
C ILE A 83 2.72 -3.91 1.07
N LEU A 84 3.79 -4.69 0.99
CA LEU A 84 4.59 -4.84 -0.23
C LEU A 84 4.46 -6.28 -0.70
N LEU A 85 4.08 -6.50 -1.96
CA LEU A 85 3.96 -7.82 -2.58
C LEU A 85 4.82 -7.89 -3.84
N ASP A 86 5.74 -8.85 -3.94
CA ASP A 86 6.54 -9.02 -5.15
C ASP A 86 5.93 -10.06 -6.11
N GLU A 87 6.65 -10.38 -7.19
CA GLU A 87 6.21 -11.34 -8.20
C GLU A 87 5.93 -12.75 -7.68
N GLU A 88 6.43 -13.13 -6.49
CA GLU A 88 6.17 -14.45 -5.88
C GLU A 88 4.78 -14.53 -5.22
N LYS A 89 4.16 -13.39 -4.91
CA LYS A 89 2.81 -13.34 -4.34
C LYS A 89 1.97 -12.26 -4.99
N ASN A 90 0.95 -12.67 -5.74
CA ASN A 90 -0.07 -11.75 -6.23
C ASN A 90 -1.19 -11.58 -5.18
N ILE A 91 -1.78 -10.39 -5.12
CA ILE A 91 -2.96 -10.13 -4.29
C ILE A 91 -4.15 -11.06 -4.61
N GLN A 92 -4.34 -11.44 -5.88
CA GLN A 92 -5.39 -12.37 -6.29
C GLN A 92 -5.22 -13.75 -5.62
N ASP A 93 -3.98 -14.29 -5.58
CA ASP A 93 -3.71 -15.57 -4.94
C ASP A 93 -3.96 -15.52 -3.42
N LEU A 94 -3.65 -14.39 -2.78
CA LEU A 94 -3.91 -14.19 -1.36
C LEU A 94 -5.41 -14.09 -1.07
N LEU A 95 -6.16 -13.42 -1.95
CA LEU A 95 -7.62 -13.32 -1.84
C LEU A 95 -8.27 -14.69 -2.05
N GLU A 96 -7.86 -15.46 -3.04
CA GLU A 96 -8.39 -16.82 -3.28
C GLU A 96 -8.20 -17.76 -2.09
N GLN A 97 -7.05 -17.66 -1.39
CA GLN A 97 -6.75 -18.47 -0.20
C GLN A 97 -7.65 -18.14 1.00
N GLU A 98 -8.13 -16.89 1.08
CA GLU A 98 -8.88 -16.36 2.22
C GLU A 98 -10.33 -16.06 1.86
N ASP A 99 -10.90 -16.81 0.89
CA ASP A 99 -12.30 -16.70 0.44
C ASP A 99 -12.70 -15.27 0.02
N GLY A 100 -11.78 -14.54 -0.62
CA GLY A 100 -11.99 -13.15 -1.06
C GLY A 100 -11.86 -12.10 0.05
N ASN A 101 -11.52 -12.50 1.29
CA ASN A 101 -11.43 -11.59 2.41
C ASN A 101 -10.06 -10.88 2.46
N ILE A 102 -10.04 -9.60 2.06
CA ILE A 102 -8.81 -8.80 2.01
C ILE A 102 -8.13 -8.60 3.37
N GLU A 103 -8.89 -8.48 4.46
CA GLU A 103 -8.30 -8.31 5.80
C GLU A 103 -7.53 -9.55 6.23
N LYS A 104 -8.12 -10.73 6.02
CA LYS A 104 -7.47 -12.01 6.29
C LYS A 104 -6.28 -12.21 5.35
N ALA A 105 -6.44 -11.90 4.07
CA ALA A 105 -5.39 -11.99 3.06
C ALA A 105 -4.14 -11.20 3.49
N PHE A 106 -4.29 -9.93 3.87
CA PHE A 106 -3.15 -9.14 4.36
C PHE A 106 -2.67 -9.57 5.75
N ALA A 107 -3.57 -9.96 6.66
CA ALA A 107 -3.18 -10.44 7.99
C ALA A 107 -2.42 -11.77 7.96
N SER A 108 -2.56 -12.57 6.90
CA SER A 108 -1.82 -13.82 6.67
C SER A 108 -0.33 -13.61 6.41
N LEU A 109 0.06 -12.39 6.00
CA LEU A 109 1.45 -12.04 5.73
C LEU A 109 2.23 -11.92 7.04
N PRO A 110 3.54 -12.21 7.04
CA PRO A 110 4.42 -11.82 8.13
C PRO A 110 4.23 -10.35 8.47
N GLN A 111 4.19 -10.05 9.78
CA GLN A 111 3.92 -8.70 10.27
C GLN A 111 5.16 -8.12 10.97
N GLU A 112 5.47 -6.85 10.71
CA GLU A 112 6.54 -6.13 11.40
C GLU A 112 6.04 -4.75 11.83
N LYS A 113 6.25 -4.39 13.10
CA LYS A 113 6.02 -3.02 13.56
C LYS A 113 7.30 -2.21 13.36
N ILE A 114 7.20 -1.06 12.71
CA ILE A 114 8.33 -0.21 12.33
C ILE A 114 7.95 1.27 12.49
N SER A 115 8.91 2.13 12.81
CA SER A 115 8.68 3.59 12.84
C SER A 115 8.69 4.17 11.43
N MET A 116 8.05 5.32 11.24
CA MET A 116 8.05 6.04 9.97
C MET A 116 9.48 6.35 9.50
N ASP A 117 10.36 6.84 10.38
CA ASP A 117 11.76 7.13 10.04
C ASP A 117 12.50 5.88 9.54
N THR A 118 12.33 4.75 10.22
CA THR A 118 13.01 3.50 9.83
C THR A 118 12.46 2.97 8.50
N LEU A 119 11.16 3.15 8.25
CA LEU A 119 10.55 2.80 6.97
C LEU A 119 11.19 3.59 5.82
N LEU A 120 11.30 4.92 5.97
CA LEU A 120 11.90 5.80 4.96
C LEU A 120 13.39 5.53 4.74
N GLU A 121 14.13 5.12 5.77
CA GLU A 121 15.54 4.73 5.64
C GLU A 121 15.71 3.41 4.89
N ARG A 122 14.78 2.47 5.06
CA ARG A 122 14.84 1.14 4.44
C ARG A 122 14.26 1.11 3.03
N TYR A 123 13.23 1.90 2.74
CA TYR A 123 12.60 1.89 1.42
C TYR A 123 13.49 2.59 0.36
N PRO A 124 13.60 2.05 -0.87
CA PRO A 124 13.19 0.71 -1.31
C PRO A 124 14.28 -0.37 -1.09
N HIS A 125 15.47 0.01 -0.62
CA HIS A 125 16.69 -0.80 -0.73
C HIS A 125 16.82 -1.98 0.26
N MET A 126 16.24 -1.86 1.44
CA MET A 126 16.40 -2.79 2.58
C MET A 126 15.05 -3.24 3.15
N ILE A 127 13.97 -3.00 2.43
CA ILE A 127 12.64 -3.39 2.86
C ILE A 127 12.30 -4.78 2.31
N ASP A 128 11.77 -5.65 3.16
CA ASP A 128 11.31 -6.97 2.75
C ASP A 128 9.96 -6.84 2.02
N THR A 129 9.81 -7.59 0.94
CA THR A 129 8.53 -7.81 0.24
C THR A 129 7.76 -8.96 0.88
N ASN A 130 6.52 -9.17 0.43
CA ASN A 130 5.59 -10.19 0.92
C ASN A 130 5.28 -10.07 2.42
N ARG A 131 5.21 -8.83 2.92
CA ARG A 131 5.12 -8.49 4.34
C ARG A 131 4.15 -7.35 4.56
N MET A 132 3.51 -7.34 5.73
CA MET A 132 2.75 -6.21 6.24
C MET A 132 3.55 -5.47 7.32
N TYR A 133 3.83 -4.20 7.07
CA TYR A 133 4.41 -3.27 8.03
C TYR A 133 3.29 -2.51 8.75
N ILE A 134 3.40 -2.39 10.08
CA ILE A 134 2.50 -1.60 10.92
C ILE A 134 3.26 -0.36 11.38
N ILE A 135 2.79 0.81 10.96
CA ILE A 135 3.42 2.11 11.23
C ILE A 135 2.55 2.85 12.25
N ASP A 136 3.11 3.06 13.43
CA ASP A 136 2.57 3.87 14.54
C ASP A 136 3.56 4.96 14.92
#